data_AF-A0A086MKS3-F1
#
_entry.id   AF-A0A086MKS3-F1
#
_cell.length_a   1.000
_cell.length_b   1.000
_cell.length_c   1.000
_cell.angle_alpha   90.00
_cell.angle_beta   90.00
_cell.angle_gamma   90.00
#
_symmetry.space_group_name_H-M   'P 1'
#
loop_
_entity.id
_entity.type
_entity.pdbx_description
1 polymer ?
#
loop_
_entity_poly.entity_id
_entity_poly.type
_entity_poly.pdbx_seq_one_letter_code
_entity_poly.pdbx_strand_id
1 'polypeptide(L)'
;MESQHQGLSMLLHVYVPKHGSSAAALVLPGSGIVGTEEKDGRVLCYYGGNAIGSQDLKSYYERLRRAAGRLVTRYPTTAMAAFPVEDLQGVAIFDAEREYLPEVKDYRTLERWAKEPALTIQGPDLPEGAHLTSAIGVRFEKAFPRLLMRDGSVHTYALRCGQIVVINIASGMSEVINPTDKLADSIRQEVKSRR
;
A
#
# COMPACT_ATOMS: atom_id res chain seq x y z
N MET A 1 -28.35 -1.87 20.93
CA MET A 1 -27.76 -0.67 20.31
C MET A 1 -26.60 -1.16 19.47
N GLU A 2 -26.86 -1.45 18.20
CA GLU A 2 -25.89 -2.05 17.29
C GLU A 2 -24.78 -1.03 17.00
N SER A 3 -23.55 -1.35 17.41
CA SER A 3 -22.38 -0.57 17.06
C SER A 3 -22.08 -0.76 15.59
N GLN A 4 -22.38 0.26 14.78
CA GLN A 4 -21.80 0.40 13.46
C GLN A 4 -20.28 0.49 13.61
N HIS A 5 -19.56 -0.63 13.45
CA HIS A 5 -18.14 -0.58 13.15
C HIS A 5 -18.00 -0.06 11.71
N GLN A 6 -18.02 1.27 11.57
CA GLN A 6 -17.35 1.91 10.45
C GLN A 6 -15.92 1.35 10.45
N GLY A 7 -15.59 0.54 9.44
CA GLY A 7 -14.28 -0.08 9.32
C GLY A 7 -13.21 1.00 9.36
N LEU A 8 -12.51 1.11 10.48
CA LEU A 8 -11.40 2.04 10.64
C LEU A 8 -10.32 1.60 9.66
N SER A 9 -10.22 2.31 8.54
CA SER A 9 -9.09 2.22 7.63
C SER A 9 -7.81 2.37 8.45
N MET A 10 -6.94 1.36 8.44
CA MET A 10 -5.65 1.41 9.13
C MET A 10 -4.66 2.21 8.28
N LEU A 11 -4.83 3.52 8.29
CA LEU A 11 -3.95 4.46 7.61
C LEU A 11 -2.68 4.65 8.42
N LEU A 12 -1.54 4.35 7.80
CA LEU A 12 -0.22 4.46 8.39
C LEU A 12 0.57 5.56 7.69
N HIS A 13 1.28 6.36 8.46
CA HIS A 13 2.22 7.32 7.89
C HIS A 13 3.45 6.59 7.36
N VAL A 14 3.85 6.93 6.14
CA VAL A 14 5.08 6.45 5.50
C VAL A 14 6.16 7.49 5.68
N TYR A 15 7.32 7.06 6.15
CA TYR A 15 8.43 7.96 6.48
C TYR A 15 9.68 7.67 5.66
N VAL A 16 10.51 8.70 5.54
CA VAL A 16 11.91 8.63 5.08
C VAL A 16 12.79 9.26 6.15
N PRO A 17 13.97 8.70 6.46
CA PRO A 17 14.89 9.33 7.39
C PRO A 17 15.47 10.63 6.82
N LYS A 18 15.54 11.69 7.62
CA LYS A 18 16.26 12.90 7.23
C LYS A 18 17.76 12.65 7.21
N HIS A 19 18.48 13.35 6.33
CA HIS A 19 19.93 13.20 6.21
C HIS A 19 20.63 13.56 7.54
N GLY A 20 21.60 12.73 7.95
CA GLY A 20 22.36 12.94 9.20
C GLY A 20 21.61 12.60 10.50
N SER A 21 20.34 12.17 10.42
CA SER A 21 19.53 11.78 11.58
C SER A 21 19.96 10.43 12.17
N SER A 22 19.52 10.14 13.41
CA SER A 22 19.71 8.82 14.00
C SER A 22 18.98 7.72 13.19
N ALA A 23 17.81 8.04 12.65
CA ALA A 23 17.06 7.17 11.76
C ALA A 23 17.84 6.81 10.49
N ALA A 24 18.56 7.77 9.90
CA ALA A 24 19.37 7.54 8.70
C ALA A 24 20.60 6.66 8.96
N ALA A 25 21.12 6.66 10.20
CA ALA A 25 22.23 5.80 10.59
C ALA A 25 21.79 4.34 10.86
N LEU A 26 20.56 4.16 11.37
CA LEU A 26 20.06 2.84 11.77
C LEU A 26 19.34 2.09 10.63
N VAL A 27 18.55 2.79 9.82
CA VAL A 27 17.67 2.15 8.84
C VAL A 27 18.39 1.96 7.51
N LEU A 28 18.41 0.72 7.02
CA LEU A 28 19.01 0.38 5.72
C LEU A 28 18.39 1.25 4.59
N PRO A 29 19.20 1.84 3.70
CA PRO A 29 18.70 2.63 2.57
C PRO A 29 17.65 1.89 1.74
N GLY A 30 16.59 2.61 1.35
CA GLY A 30 15.49 2.06 0.55
C GLY A 30 14.53 1.15 1.32
N SER A 31 14.65 1.03 2.64
CA SER A 31 13.67 0.32 3.47
C SER A 31 12.29 0.98 3.39
N GLY A 32 11.23 0.19 3.37
CA GLY A 32 9.87 0.70 3.62
C GLY A 32 9.72 1.00 5.10
N ILE A 33 9.25 2.20 5.47
CA ILE A 33 9.13 2.63 6.86
C ILE A 33 7.70 3.13 7.09
N VAL A 34 7.04 2.58 8.09
CA VAL A 34 5.74 3.05 8.58
C VAL A 34 5.83 3.33 10.07
N GLY A 35 5.06 4.28 10.57
CA GLY A 35 5.08 4.59 11.98
C GLY A 35 3.80 5.22 12.50
N THR A 36 3.67 5.18 13.82
CA THR A 36 2.60 5.82 14.59
C THR A 36 3.24 6.77 15.61
N GLU A 37 2.72 7.98 15.69
CA GLU A 37 3.19 8.97 16.67
C GLU A 37 2.86 8.50 18.10
N GLU A 38 3.82 8.70 19.00
CA GLU A 38 3.70 8.47 20.44
C GLU A 38 3.53 9.81 21.17
N LYS A 39 3.05 9.76 22.42
CA LYS A 39 2.73 10.97 23.20
C LYS A 39 3.95 11.83 23.56
N ASP A 40 5.15 11.27 23.47
CA ASP A 40 6.41 11.92 23.84
C ASP A 40 7.11 12.63 22.66
N GLY A 41 6.44 12.76 21.51
CA GLY A 41 6.98 13.38 20.30
C GLY A 41 7.88 12.46 19.49
N ARG A 42 7.92 11.16 19.83
CA ARG A 42 8.58 10.13 19.02
C ARG A 42 7.58 9.45 18.09
N VAL A 43 8.12 8.75 17.10
CA VAL A 43 7.37 7.88 16.20
C VAL A 43 7.90 6.47 16.38
N LEU A 44 7.03 5.55 16.81
CA LEU A 44 7.34 4.13 16.78
C LEU A 44 7.28 3.65 15.33
N CYS A 45 8.45 3.40 14.76
CA CYS A 45 8.60 2.98 13.38
C CYS A 45 8.83 1.47 13.28
N TYR A 46 8.13 0.85 12.35
CA TYR A 46 8.48 -0.46 11.81
C TYR A 46 9.08 -0.28 10.42
N TYR A 47 10.10 -1.06 10.10
CA TYR A 47 10.74 -0.98 8.80
C TYR A 47 11.05 -2.34 8.17
N GLY A 48 11.06 -2.35 6.85
CA GLY A 48 11.39 -3.51 6.03
C GLY A 48 12.52 -3.18 5.08
N GLY A 49 13.73 -3.66 5.37
CA GLY A 49 14.86 -3.60 4.44
C GLY A 49 15.02 -4.90 3.65
N ASN A 50 15.99 -4.96 2.73
CA ASN A 50 16.36 -6.19 2.03
C ASN A 50 17.85 -6.52 2.20
N ALA A 51 18.30 -6.62 3.45
CA ALA A 51 19.71 -6.80 3.79
C ALA A 51 20.34 -8.08 3.20
N ILE A 52 19.53 -9.14 3.01
CA ILE A 52 19.98 -10.44 2.48
C ILE A 52 19.60 -10.68 1.01
N GLY A 53 19.06 -9.68 0.31
CA GLY A 53 18.71 -9.81 -1.12
C GLY A 53 17.57 -10.78 -1.43
N SER A 54 16.62 -10.94 -0.51
CA SER A 54 15.41 -11.77 -0.72
C SER A 54 14.58 -11.27 -1.90
N GLN A 55 14.10 -12.21 -2.71
CA GLN A 55 13.32 -11.92 -3.92
C GLN A 55 11.98 -11.26 -3.57
N ASP A 56 11.37 -11.66 -2.46
CA ASP A 56 10.06 -11.18 -2.01
C ASP A 56 10.10 -9.73 -1.48
N LEU A 57 11.30 -9.17 -1.28
CA LEU A 57 11.51 -7.80 -0.80
C LEU A 57 12.25 -6.93 -1.82
N LYS A 58 12.18 -7.31 -3.11
CA LYS A 58 12.83 -6.59 -4.21
C LYS A 58 12.26 -5.20 -4.45
N SER A 59 10.95 -5.03 -4.38
CA SER A 59 10.32 -3.72 -4.58
C SER A 59 10.09 -3.00 -3.25
N TYR A 60 10.11 -1.67 -3.30
CA TYR A 60 9.83 -0.80 -2.17
C TYR A 60 8.43 -1.04 -1.62
N TYR A 61 7.46 -1.27 -2.51
CA TYR A 61 6.10 -1.61 -2.11
C TYR A 61 6.05 -2.87 -1.23
N GLU A 62 6.75 -3.95 -1.58
CA GLU A 62 6.75 -5.17 -0.75
C GLU A 62 7.44 -4.94 0.61
N ARG A 63 8.51 -4.15 0.62
CA ARG A 63 9.18 -3.70 1.83
C ARG A 63 8.25 -2.90 2.74
N LEU A 64 7.48 -1.98 2.17
CA LEU A 64 6.48 -1.16 2.88
C LEU A 64 5.33 -2.02 3.42
N ARG A 65 4.75 -2.87 2.58
CA ARG A 65 3.69 -3.82 2.95
C ARG A 65 4.13 -4.71 4.11
N ARG A 66 5.37 -5.21 4.10
CA ARG A 66 5.93 -6.02 5.19
C ARG A 66 6.04 -5.22 6.50
N ALA A 67 6.54 -3.99 6.43
CA ALA A 67 6.61 -3.10 7.59
C ALA A 67 5.22 -2.81 8.17
N ALA A 68 4.25 -2.51 7.31
CA ALA A 68 2.87 -2.24 7.69
C ALA A 68 2.21 -3.45 8.38
N GLY A 69 2.36 -4.64 7.81
CA GLY A 69 1.85 -5.87 8.42
C GLY A 69 2.40 -6.11 9.82
N ARG A 70 3.69 -5.83 10.05
CA ARG A 70 4.31 -5.94 11.38
C ARG A 70 3.77 -4.91 12.36
N LEU A 71 3.61 -3.66 11.93
CA LEU A 71 3.06 -2.60 12.79
C LEU A 71 1.62 -2.92 13.19
N VAL A 72 0.76 -3.29 12.22
CA VAL A 72 -0.65 -3.64 12.46
C VAL A 72 -0.79 -4.81 13.42
N THR A 73 0.02 -5.86 13.24
CA THR A 73 -0.03 -7.06 14.08
C THR A 73 0.81 -6.96 15.35
N ARG A 74 1.53 -5.84 15.55
CA ARG A 74 2.55 -5.67 16.60
C ARG A 74 3.54 -6.83 16.66
N TYR A 75 3.91 -7.35 15.49
CA TYR A 75 4.76 -8.54 15.39
C TYR A 75 6.14 -8.27 16.01
N PRO A 76 6.62 -9.09 16.98
CA PRO A 76 7.93 -8.92 17.56
C PRO A 76 9.04 -9.00 16.51
N THR A 77 9.88 -7.97 16.41
CA THR A 77 10.95 -7.90 15.40
C THR A 77 12.10 -7.02 15.89
N THR A 78 13.29 -7.22 15.33
CA THR A 78 14.43 -6.30 15.47
C THR A 78 14.35 -5.11 14.52
N ALA A 79 13.46 -5.17 13.52
CA ALA A 79 13.26 -4.11 12.53
C ALA A 79 12.17 -3.12 12.99
N MET A 80 12.32 -2.61 14.21
CA MET A 80 11.49 -1.57 14.80
C MET A 80 12.33 -0.70 15.74
N ALA A 81 12.02 0.60 15.80
CA ALA A 81 12.65 1.55 16.71
C ALA A 81 11.77 2.79 16.87
N ALA A 82 11.86 3.47 18.02
CA ALA A 82 11.28 4.80 18.19
C ALA A 82 12.31 5.86 17.80
N PHE A 83 11.91 6.82 16.97
CA PHE A 83 12.74 7.95 16.56
C PHE A 83 12.09 9.27 16.94
N PRO A 84 12.86 10.34 17.18
CA PRO A 84 12.30 11.69 17.25
C PRO A 84 11.58 12.04 15.93
N VAL A 85 10.44 12.72 16.00
CA VAL A 85 9.68 13.10 14.79
C VAL A 85 10.51 13.99 13.85
N GLU A 86 11.41 14.81 14.40
CA GLU A 86 12.31 15.66 13.65
C GLU A 86 13.34 14.88 12.82
N ASP A 87 13.62 13.63 13.14
CA ASP A 87 14.51 12.75 12.38
C ASP A 87 13.83 12.14 11.14
N LEU A 88 12.51 12.29 11.02
CA LEU A 88 11.69 11.68 9.99
C LEU A 88 11.03 12.73 9.10
N GLN A 89 10.82 12.36 7.84
CA GLN A 89 10.00 13.11 6.89
C GLN A 89 8.84 12.22 6.45
N GLY A 90 7.61 12.64 6.74
CA GLY A 90 6.40 11.97 6.25
C GLY A 90 6.23 12.22 4.75
N VAL A 91 6.19 11.16 3.94
CA VAL A 91 6.17 11.26 2.47
C VAL A 91 4.90 10.70 1.84
N ALA A 92 4.15 9.85 2.54
CA ALA A 92 2.92 9.24 2.04
C ALA A 92 2.04 8.73 3.18
N ILE A 93 0.81 8.32 2.84
CA ILE A 93 -0.08 7.53 3.67
C ILE A 93 -0.27 6.16 3.00
N PHE A 94 -0.20 5.09 3.78
CA PHE A 94 -0.44 3.72 3.34
C PHE A 94 -1.66 3.15 4.03
N ASP A 95 -2.63 2.65 3.26
CA ASP A 95 -3.75 1.90 3.81
C ASP A 95 -3.33 0.44 3.99
N ALA A 96 -3.06 0.05 5.24
CA ALA A 96 -2.57 -1.29 5.55
C ALA A 96 -3.65 -2.38 5.39
N GLU A 97 -4.92 -2.01 5.42
CA GLU A 97 -6.02 -2.95 5.26
C GLU A 97 -6.26 -3.25 3.77
N ARG A 98 -6.25 -2.19 2.95
CA ARG A 98 -6.51 -2.28 1.50
C ARG A 98 -5.23 -2.52 0.70
N GLU A 99 -4.07 -2.30 1.31
CA GLU A 99 -2.71 -2.43 0.77
C GLU A 99 -2.48 -1.54 -0.45
N TYR A 100 -2.61 -0.22 -0.27
CA TYR A 100 -2.31 0.77 -1.32
C TYR A 100 -1.89 2.11 -0.72
N LEU A 101 -1.39 3.02 -1.56
CA LEU A 101 -1.01 4.37 -1.18
C LEU A 101 -2.13 5.34 -1.58
N PRO A 102 -3.09 5.67 -0.69
CA PRO A 102 -4.13 6.66 -0.97
C PRO A 102 -3.58 8.07 -1.22
N GLU A 103 -2.42 8.39 -0.63
CA GLU A 103 -1.83 9.73 -0.73
C GLU A 103 -0.31 9.63 -0.76
N VAL A 104 0.34 10.31 -1.70
CA VAL A 104 1.78 10.54 -1.71
C VAL A 104 2.03 12.05 -1.66
N LYS A 105 2.61 12.52 -0.55
CA LYS A 105 2.84 13.93 -0.24
C LYS A 105 4.10 14.48 -0.92
N ASP A 106 5.12 13.64 -1.05
CA ASP A 106 6.39 14.02 -1.67
C ASP A 106 6.96 12.85 -2.49
N TYR A 107 6.57 12.82 -3.76
CA TYR A 107 7.04 11.83 -4.73
C TYR A 107 8.56 11.85 -4.89
N ARG A 108 9.19 13.03 -4.93
CA ARG A 108 10.62 13.16 -5.22
C ARG A 108 11.47 12.57 -4.09
N THR A 109 11.09 12.84 -2.85
CA THR A 109 11.78 12.27 -1.68
C THR A 109 11.55 10.76 -1.60
N LEU A 110 10.31 10.31 -1.85
CA LEU A 110 9.98 8.89 -1.88
C LEU A 110 10.81 8.13 -2.92
N GLU A 111 10.84 8.60 -4.17
CA GLU A 111 11.61 7.97 -5.25
C GLU A 111 13.11 7.93 -4.96
N ARG A 112 13.66 9.03 -4.44
CA ARG A 112 15.09 9.11 -4.10
C ARG A 112 15.48 8.11 -3.02
N TRP A 113 14.62 7.93 -2.01
CA TRP A 113 14.81 6.97 -0.95
C TRP A 113 14.62 5.54 -1.44
N ALA A 114 13.50 5.28 -2.11
CA ALA A 114 13.13 3.96 -2.61
C ALA A 114 14.06 3.43 -3.72
N LYS A 115 14.73 4.32 -4.45
CA LYS A 115 15.46 4.03 -5.69
C LYS A 115 14.58 3.39 -6.77
N GLU A 116 13.30 3.72 -6.73
CA GLU A 116 12.26 3.20 -7.62
C GLU A 116 11.37 4.37 -8.06
N PRO A 117 10.93 4.42 -9.32
CA PRO A 117 9.96 5.43 -9.77
C PRO A 117 8.64 5.31 -9.01
N ALA A 118 7.97 6.43 -8.74
CA ALA A 118 6.72 6.46 -7.99
C ALA A 118 5.61 5.65 -8.67
N LEU A 119 5.56 5.68 -10.01
CA LEU A 119 4.64 4.87 -10.81
C LEU A 119 4.86 3.37 -10.62
N THR A 120 6.07 2.92 -10.28
CA THR A 120 6.35 1.52 -9.94
C THR A 120 5.89 1.18 -8.53
N ILE A 121 5.94 2.15 -7.61
CA ILE A 121 5.55 2.00 -6.21
C ILE A 121 4.01 1.97 -6.08
N GLN A 122 3.33 2.98 -6.63
CA GLN A 122 1.87 3.14 -6.56
C GLN A 122 1.14 2.39 -7.68
N GLY A 123 1.79 2.10 -8.81
CA GLY A 123 1.12 1.61 -10.01
C GLY A 123 0.39 2.75 -10.76
N PRO A 124 0.21 2.62 -12.08
CA PRO A 124 -0.60 3.57 -12.86
C PRO A 124 -2.09 3.42 -12.57
N ASP A 125 -2.82 4.53 -12.68
CA ASP A 125 -4.27 4.51 -12.77
C ASP A 125 -4.74 3.97 -14.12
N LEU A 126 -5.88 3.31 -14.08
CA LEU A 126 -6.67 2.89 -15.22
C LEU A 126 -7.82 3.87 -15.46
N PRO A 127 -8.28 4.05 -16.71
CA PRO A 127 -9.47 4.84 -16.99
C PRO A 127 -10.68 4.22 -16.28
N GLU A 128 -11.46 5.05 -15.58
CA GLU A 128 -12.64 4.63 -14.84
C GLU A 128 -13.78 4.16 -15.77
N GLY A 129 -14.67 3.32 -15.25
CA GLY A 129 -15.86 2.82 -15.94
C GLY A 129 -15.65 1.52 -16.71
N ALA A 130 -16.57 1.25 -17.65
CA ALA A 130 -16.59 0.03 -18.44
C ALA A 130 -15.64 0.09 -19.64
N HIS A 131 -14.81 -0.93 -19.81
CA HIS A 131 -13.85 -1.08 -20.91
C HIS A 131 -13.84 -2.51 -21.46
N LEU A 132 -13.41 -2.66 -22.71
CA LEU A 132 -12.92 -3.97 -23.17
C LEU A 132 -11.68 -4.34 -22.37
N THR A 133 -11.59 -5.58 -21.88
CA THR A 133 -10.44 -6.06 -21.10
C THR A 133 -9.13 -5.92 -21.89
N SER A 134 -9.18 -6.13 -23.21
CA SER A 134 -8.03 -5.94 -24.10
C SER A 134 -7.55 -4.48 -24.17
N ALA A 135 -8.44 -3.50 -23.98
CA ALA A 135 -8.09 -2.08 -24.03
C ALA A 135 -7.27 -1.62 -22.81
N ILE A 136 -7.43 -2.30 -21.66
CA ILE A 136 -6.70 -1.96 -20.42
C ILE A 136 -5.54 -2.91 -20.12
N GLY A 137 -5.41 -4.04 -20.83
CA GLY A 137 -4.52 -5.16 -20.47
C GLY A 137 -3.08 -4.79 -20.11
N VAL A 138 -2.35 -4.10 -21.00
CA VAL A 138 -0.94 -3.70 -20.76
C VAL A 138 -0.80 -2.80 -19.53
N ARG A 139 -1.78 -1.92 -19.33
CA ARG A 139 -1.78 -0.94 -18.22
C ARG A 139 -2.18 -1.63 -16.91
N PHE A 140 -3.13 -2.56 -16.98
CA PHE A 140 -3.58 -3.40 -15.88
C PHE A 140 -2.45 -4.26 -15.31
N GLU A 141 -1.65 -4.92 -16.17
CA GLU A 141 -0.48 -5.70 -15.73
C GLU A 141 0.53 -4.82 -14.97
N LYS A 142 0.77 -3.60 -15.46
CA LYS A 142 1.66 -2.62 -14.82
C LYS A 142 1.08 -2.01 -13.54
N ALA A 143 -0.23 -2.14 -13.30
CA ALA A 143 -0.91 -1.69 -12.09
C ALA A 143 -0.84 -2.70 -10.92
N PHE A 144 -0.10 -3.80 -11.10
CA PHE A 144 0.17 -4.82 -10.09
C PHE A 144 -1.12 -5.40 -9.48
N PRO A 145 -1.94 -6.08 -10.29
CA PRO A 145 -3.25 -6.52 -9.86
C PRO A 145 -3.15 -7.67 -8.85
N ARG A 146 -3.83 -7.51 -7.72
CA ARG A 146 -3.99 -8.54 -6.70
C ARG A 146 -5.40 -9.10 -6.76
N LEU A 147 -5.52 -10.38 -7.04
CA LEU A 147 -6.81 -11.06 -7.05
C LEU A 147 -7.47 -11.00 -5.66
N LEU A 148 -8.69 -10.47 -5.61
CA LEU A 148 -9.53 -10.44 -4.41
C LEU A 148 -10.52 -11.61 -4.38
N MET A 149 -11.18 -11.88 -5.50
CA MET A 149 -12.28 -12.85 -5.59
C MET A 149 -12.38 -13.45 -6.99
N ARG A 150 -12.85 -14.71 -7.05
CA ARG A 150 -13.31 -15.39 -8.27
C ARG A 150 -14.73 -15.91 -8.04
N ASP A 151 -15.65 -15.52 -8.91
CA ASP A 151 -17.03 -15.98 -8.89
C ASP A 151 -17.44 -16.35 -10.33
N GLY A 152 -17.35 -17.63 -10.66
CA GLY A 152 -17.55 -18.12 -12.03
C GLY A 152 -16.61 -17.44 -13.03
N SER A 153 -17.18 -16.72 -14.01
CA SER A 153 -16.43 -15.97 -15.02
C SER A 153 -16.03 -14.56 -14.58
N VAL A 154 -16.40 -14.13 -13.37
CA VAL A 154 -16.13 -12.79 -12.85
C VAL A 154 -14.97 -12.83 -11.87
N HIS A 155 -13.92 -12.07 -12.16
CA HIS A 155 -12.74 -11.93 -11.33
C HIS A 155 -12.59 -10.50 -10.84
N THR A 156 -12.38 -10.33 -9.54
CA THR A 156 -12.19 -9.01 -8.92
C THR A 156 -10.75 -8.84 -8.47
N TYR A 157 -10.14 -7.71 -8.80
CA TYR A 157 -8.76 -7.38 -8.48
C TYR A 157 -8.68 -6.03 -7.76
N ALA A 158 -7.71 -5.88 -6.85
CA ALA A 158 -7.26 -4.60 -6.33
C ALA A 158 -5.94 -4.21 -6.98
N LEU A 159 -5.78 -2.94 -7.33
CA LEU A 159 -4.54 -2.36 -7.85
C LEU A 159 -3.78 -1.61 -6.75
N ARG A 160 -2.48 -1.40 -6.93
CA ARG A 160 -1.64 -0.65 -5.97
C ARG A 160 -1.98 0.85 -5.87
N CYS A 161 -2.72 1.39 -6.84
CA CYS A 161 -3.24 2.75 -6.80
C CYS A 161 -4.58 2.82 -6.03
N GLY A 162 -5.11 1.67 -5.60
CA GLY A 162 -6.34 1.56 -4.84
C GLY A 162 -7.58 1.25 -5.68
N GLN A 163 -7.52 1.38 -7.01
CA GLN A 163 -8.64 1.02 -7.88
C GLN A 163 -9.02 -0.46 -7.75
N ILE A 164 -10.30 -0.75 -7.95
CA ILE A 164 -10.82 -2.11 -8.09
C ILE A 164 -11.10 -2.36 -9.57
N VAL A 165 -10.76 -3.55 -10.07
CA VAL A 165 -11.11 -3.97 -11.43
C VAL A 165 -11.93 -5.24 -11.36
N VAL A 166 -13.12 -5.22 -11.93
CA VAL A 166 -14.00 -6.38 -12.07
C VAL A 166 -13.97 -6.82 -13.52
N ILE A 167 -13.42 -8.01 -13.79
CA ILE A 167 -13.27 -8.57 -15.13
C ILE A 167 -14.26 -9.70 -15.32
N ASN A 168 -15.13 -9.60 -16.32
CA ASN A 168 -15.97 -10.71 -16.76
C ASN A 168 -15.33 -11.37 -17.98
N ILE A 169 -14.68 -12.52 -17.75
CA ILE A 169 -13.92 -13.28 -18.75
C ILE A 169 -14.82 -13.74 -19.90
N ALA A 170 -16.06 -14.13 -19.62
CA ALA A 170 -16.97 -14.63 -20.65
C ALA A 170 -17.35 -13.54 -21.66
N SER A 171 -17.51 -12.30 -21.19
CA SER A 171 -17.85 -11.16 -22.04
C SER A 171 -16.63 -10.41 -22.61
N GLY A 172 -15.44 -10.60 -22.03
CA GLY A 172 -14.28 -9.78 -22.35
C GLY A 172 -14.39 -8.31 -21.88
N MET A 173 -15.30 -8.01 -20.94
CA MET A 173 -15.51 -6.68 -20.38
C MET A 173 -14.86 -6.55 -19.00
N SER A 174 -14.43 -5.34 -18.69
CA SER A 174 -13.90 -4.94 -17.38
C SER A 174 -14.59 -3.67 -16.89
N GLU A 175 -14.84 -3.59 -15.60
CA GLU A 175 -15.26 -2.36 -14.90
C GLU A 175 -14.13 -1.90 -13.99
N VAL A 176 -13.67 -0.65 -14.16
CA VAL A 176 -12.66 -0.02 -13.31
C VAL A 176 -13.33 0.95 -12.36
N ILE A 177 -13.18 0.73 -11.06
CA ILE A 177 -13.88 1.45 -10.00
C ILE A 177 -12.88 2.25 -9.17
N ASN A 178 -13.19 3.53 -8.95
CA ASN A 178 -12.36 4.45 -8.18
C ASN A 178 -12.20 3.98 -6.72
N PRO A 179 -11.01 4.10 -6.09
CA PRO A 179 -10.81 3.75 -4.68
C PRO A 179 -11.76 4.46 -3.71
N THR A 180 -12.21 5.67 -4.06
CA THR A 180 -13.09 6.52 -3.25
C THR A 180 -14.58 6.23 -3.46
N ASP A 181 -14.93 5.38 -4.42
CA ASP A 181 -16.31 5.00 -4.66
C ASP A 181 -16.83 4.10 -3.52
N LYS A 182 -18.06 4.34 -3.07
CA LYS A 182 -18.75 3.48 -2.09
C LYS A 182 -18.85 2.03 -2.58
N LEU A 183 -18.98 1.83 -3.89
CA LEU A 183 -19.01 0.51 -4.50
C LEU A 183 -17.70 -0.24 -4.27
N ALA A 184 -16.54 0.43 -4.36
CA ALA A 184 -15.25 -0.20 -4.07
C ALA A 184 -15.19 -0.70 -2.62
N ASP A 185 -15.77 0.05 -1.69
CA ASP A 185 -15.84 -0.34 -0.28
C ASP A 185 -16.81 -1.50 -0.04
N SER A 186 -17.98 -1.48 -0.68
CA SER A 186 -18.93 -2.60 -0.63
C SER A 186 -18.31 -3.90 -1.14
N ILE A 187 -17.61 -3.86 -2.28
CA ILE A 187 -16.90 -5.02 -2.84
C ILE A 187 -15.86 -5.55 -1.85
N ARG A 188 -15.06 -4.67 -1.23
CA ARG A 188 -14.04 -5.08 -0.25
C ARG A 188 -14.65 -5.75 0.98
N GLN A 189 -15.78 -5.24 1.48
CA GLN A 189 -16.47 -5.85 2.62
C GLN A 189 -17.05 -7.23 2.29
N GLU A 190 -17.65 -7.38 1.10
CA GLU A 190 -18.12 -8.68 0.63
C GLU A 190 -16.98 -9.69 0.56
N VAL A 191 -15.84 -9.32 -0.05
CA VAL A 191 -14.65 -10.18 -0.14
C VAL A 191 -14.16 -10.62 1.24
N LYS A 192 -14.21 -9.73 2.24
CA LYS A 192 -13.82 -10.07 3.63
C LYS A 192 -14.80 -11.05 4.27
N SER A 193 -16.10 -10.89 4.07
CA SER A 193 -17.13 -11.77 4.66
C SER A 193 -17.09 -13.21 4.13
N ARG A 194 -16.46 -13.44 2.98
CA ARG A 194 -16.31 -14.77 2.36
C ARG A 194 -15.05 -15.53 2.81
N ARG A 195 -14.17 -14.92 3.62
CA ARG A 195 -12.92 -15.52 4.13
C ARG A 195 -13.10 -16.04 5.55
#